data_AF-A0A5D6YEQ8-F1
#
_entry.id   AF-A0A5D6YEQ8-F1
#
_cell.length_a   1.000
_cell.length_b   1.000
_cell.length_c   1.000
_cell.angle_alpha   90.00
_cell.angle_beta   90.00
_cell.angle_gamma   90.00
#
_symmetry.space_group_name_H-M   'P 1'
#
loop_
_entity.id
_entity.type
_entity.pdbx_description
1 polymer ?
#
loop_
_entity_poly.entity_id
_entity_poly.type
_entity_poly.pdbx_seq_one_letter_code
_entity_poly.pdbx_strand_id
1 'polypeptide(L)'
;MDPSYITDAKLPDKFVVSTRIRASRNIWGTPLLPATDCAHRLDVMHLLDVIHLLDAALPAMDGDLAGRFYPLADMTPDVEQKLIADHFLFQKPGGGTLLTGAGAARDWPSGRGIFHNAAKTFLVWCNEEDHMRVISMQDGGDIVAVFARWVQGVAAVEASIKQNGYAFMHSEHLGFLGTCPSNLGTGLRASMFVKLEKLGADPHALEAVCAPLGLQPRGSAGEHSAAVGGMWDVSNKARIGKSEVELVQTMIDGVGKLIELEKELEAGKSYADVLASVGVTLTAGAGGH
;
A
#
# COMPACT_ATOMS: atom_id res chain seq x y z
N MET A 1 -4.44 16.54 0.15
CA MET A 1 -3.41 15.64 0.74
C MET A 1 -2.58 16.38 1.79
N ASP A 2 -3.20 17.06 2.75
CA ASP A 2 -2.48 17.85 3.75
C ASP A 2 -2.40 17.09 5.09
N PRO A 3 -1.20 16.67 5.54
CA PRO A 3 -1.05 15.93 6.79
C PRO A 3 -1.52 16.67 8.05
N SER A 4 -1.64 18.00 8.03
CA SER A 4 -2.04 18.76 9.22
C SER A 4 -3.49 18.51 9.66
N TYR A 5 -4.30 17.91 8.79
CA TYR A 5 -5.68 17.51 9.10
C TYR A 5 -5.78 16.13 9.77
N ILE A 6 -4.66 15.41 9.93
CA ILE A 6 -4.64 14.16 10.68
C ILE A 6 -4.67 14.47 12.18
N THR A 7 -5.57 13.83 12.91
CA THR A 7 -5.72 13.95 14.36
C THR A 7 -5.50 12.61 15.05
N ASP A 8 -5.14 12.63 16.34
CA ASP A 8 -5.03 11.45 17.20
C ASP A 8 -4.14 10.31 16.64
N ALA A 9 -3.11 10.67 15.87
CA ALA A 9 -2.26 9.73 15.14
C ALA A 9 -1.36 8.85 16.03
N LYS A 10 -1.16 9.21 17.31
CA LYS A 10 -0.24 8.47 18.19
C LYS A 10 -0.94 7.26 18.79
N LEU A 11 -0.72 6.11 18.18
CA LEU A 11 -1.14 4.82 18.72
C LEU A 11 -0.04 4.21 19.62
N PRO A 12 -0.37 3.27 20.52
CA PRO A 12 0.62 2.70 21.43
C PRO A 12 1.61 1.79 20.70
N ASP A 13 2.91 2.11 20.82
CA ASP A 13 4.01 1.48 20.08
C ASP A 13 4.13 -0.05 20.33
N LYS A 14 3.62 -0.56 21.45
CA LYS A 14 3.55 -2.01 21.74
C LYS A 14 2.77 -2.78 20.66
N PHE A 15 1.77 -2.15 20.05
CA PHE A 15 0.85 -2.82 19.12
C PHE A 15 1.18 -2.55 17.66
N VAL A 16 1.77 -1.39 17.33
CA VAL A 16 2.04 -1.00 15.93
C VAL A 16 3.51 -1.28 15.59
N VAL A 17 3.73 -2.26 14.72
CA VAL A 17 5.08 -2.70 14.33
C VAL A 17 5.63 -1.88 13.18
N SER A 18 4.82 -1.58 12.17
CA SER A 18 5.22 -0.74 11.04
C SER A 18 4.01 -0.07 10.41
N THR A 19 4.28 0.98 9.64
CA THR A 19 3.26 1.77 8.97
C THR A 19 3.62 1.95 7.50
N ARG A 20 2.63 1.87 6.62
CA ARG A 20 2.82 1.93 5.17
C ARG A 20 1.67 2.64 4.47
N ILE A 21 2.00 3.50 3.51
CA ILE A 21 1.04 4.11 2.60
C ILE A 21 1.48 3.80 1.18
N ARG A 22 0.53 3.38 0.35
CA ARG A 22 0.74 3.24 -1.10
C ARG A 22 -0.43 3.77 -1.89
N ALA A 23 -0.17 4.27 -3.10
CA ALA A 23 -1.20 4.42 -4.12
C ALA A 23 -0.62 4.22 -5.51
N SER A 24 -1.48 3.84 -6.46
CA SER A 24 -1.13 3.74 -7.86
C SER A 24 -1.23 5.09 -8.56
N ARG A 25 -0.35 5.35 -9.53
CA ARG A 25 -0.41 6.50 -10.43
C ARG A 25 -0.08 6.03 -11.85
N ASN A 26 -0.88 6.46 -12.82
CA ASN A 26 -0.72 6.10 -14.23
C ASN A 26 -0.51 7.35 -15.09
N ILE A 27 0.24 7.25 -16.18
CA ILE A 27 0.59 8.38 -17.06
C ILE A 27 -0.45 8.52 -18.19
N TRP A 28 -1.08 9.69 -18.30
CA TRP A 28 -2.03 9.98 -19.37
C TRP A 28 -1.40 9.85 -20.76
N GLY A 29 -2.18 9.35 -21.72
CA GLY A 29 -1.73 9.14 -23.10
C GLY A 29 -0.96 7.83 -23.33
N THR A 30 -0.79 6.99 -22.30
CA THR A 30 -0.19 5.65 -22.43
C THR A 30 -1.21 4.56 -22.11
N PRO A 31 -1.24 3.40 -22.78
CA PRO A 31 -2.14 2.30 -22.43
C PRO A 31 -1.83 1.74 -21.03
N LEU A 32 -2.83 1.30 -20.26
CA LEU A 32 -2.61 0.59 -18.99
C LEU A 32 -2.02 -0.81 -19.23
N LEU A 33 -1.34 -1.37 -18.22
CA LEU A 33 -0.50 -2.57 -18.36
C LEU A 33 -1.13 -3.74 -19.14
N PRO A 34 -2.39 -4.15 -18.88
CA PRO A 34 -3.06 -5.20 -19.64
C PRO A 34 -3.03 -5.01 -21.16
N ALA A 35 -3.06 -3.76 -21.63
CA ALA A 35 -3.10 -3.38 -23.03
C ALA A 35 -1.74 -2.92 -23.61
N THR A 36 -0.70 -2.81 -22.80
CA THR A 36 0.66 -2.41 -23.27
C THR A 36 1.36 -3.54 -24.03
N ASP A 37 2.26 -3.22 -24.96
CA ASP A 37 3.29 -4.15 -25.45
C ASP A 37 4.63 -3.92 -24.73
N CYS A 38 5.67 -4.62 -25.17
CA CYS A 38 7.01 -4.47 -24.58
C CYS A 38 7.58 -3.06 -24.80
N ALA A 39 7.35 -2.45 -25.97
CA ALA A 39 7.84 -1.12 -26.29
C ALA A 39 7.19 -0.05 -25.39
N HIS A 40 5.87 -0.08 -25.24
CA HIS A 40 5.17 0.84 -24.33
C HIS A 40 5.65 0.71 -22.88
N ARG A 41 5.93 -0.50 -22.39
CA ARG A 41 6.46 -0.68 -21.03
C ARG A 41 7.89 -0.18 -20.89
N LEU A 42 8.72 -0.38 -21.91
CA LEU A 42 10.05 0.22 -21.94
C LEU A 42 9.97 1.74 -22.02
N ASP A 43 9.05 2.31 -22.79
CA ASP A 43 8.84 3.76 -22.85
C ASP A 43 8.38 4.34 -21.51
N VAL A 44 7.46 3.67 -20.80
CA VAL A 44 7.07 4.06 -19.44
C VAL A 44 8.24 3.89 -18.46
N MET A 45 8.98 2.78 -18.54
CA MET A 45 10.16 2.59 -17.69
C MET A 45 11.20 3.66 -17.98
N HIS A 46 11.51 3.95 -19.24
CA HIS A 46 12.39 5.03 -19.67
C HIS A 46 11.84 6.40 -19.27
N LEU A 47 10.53 6.62 -19.31
CA LEU A 47 9.94 7.83 -18.73
C LEU A 47 10.29 7.94 -17.24
N LEU A 48 10.32 6.82 -16.54
CA LEU A 48 10.60 6.78 -15.10
C LEU A 48 12.12 6.71 -14.79
N ASP A 49 12.92 6.20 -15.73
CA ASP A 49 14.37 5.90 -15.65
C ASP A 49 15.20 6.92 -16.47
N VAL A 50 14.99 6.98 -17.80
CA VAL A 50 15.66 7.86 -18.79
C VAL A 50 15.27 9.35 -18.66
N ILE A 51 14.13 9.71 -18.07
CA ILE A 51 13.74 11.12 -17.89
C ILE A 51 14.14 11.70 -16.52
N HIS A 52 15.04 11.08 -15.75
CA HIS A 52 15.54 11.72 -14.53
C HIS A 52 14.43 12.03 -13.49
N LEU A 53 13.22 11.46 -13.60
CA LEU A 53 12.09 11.81 -12.72
C LEU A 53 12.30 11.31 -11.29
N LEU A 54 12.94 10.14 -11.16
CA LEU A 54 13.29 9.57 -9.87
C LEU A 54 14.78 9.81 -9.54
N ASP A 55 15.66 9.81 -10.55
CA ASP A 55 17.12 9.89 -10.35
C ASP A 55 17.71 11.31 -10.41
N ALA A 56 17.01 12.33 -10.95
CA ALA A 56 17.44 13.73 -10.83
C ALA A 56 16.42 14.65 -10.14
N ALA A 57 15.12 14.37 -10.21
CA ALA A 57 14.13 15.19 -9.52
C ALA A 57 14.10 14.92 -8.01
N LEU A 58 14.30 13.67 -7.56
CA LEU A 58 14.30 13.34 -6.13
C LEU A 58 15.61 13.69 -5.40
N PRO A 59 16.81 13.58 -6.01
CA PRO A 59 18.04 14.10 -5.41
C PRO A 59 18.13 15.63 -5.38
N ALA A 60 17.38 16.33 -6.23
CA ALA A 60 17.24 17.79 -6.18
C ALA A 60 16.27 18.26 -5.07
N MET A 61 15.58 17.35 -4.39
CA MET A 61 14.74 17.63 -3.23
C MET A 61 15.53 17.36 -1.94
N ASP A 62 15.23 18.10 -0.86
CA ASP A 62 15.91 17.98 0.43
C ASP A 62 16.01 16.52 0.92
N GLY A 63 17.25 16.06 1.10
CA GLY A 63 17.75 15.08 2.08
C GLY A 63 17.24 13.63 2.07
N ASP A 64 15.92 13.42 2.01
CA ASP A 64 15.29 12.14 2.40
C ASP A 64 14.62 11.38 1.25
N LEU A 65 14.38 12.01 0.10
CA LEU A 65 13.79 11.34 -1.07
C LEU A 65 14.82 10.87 -2.10
N ALA A 66 16.06 11.35 -1.99
CA ALA A 66 17.16 10.97 -2.86
C ALA A 66 17.39 9.45 -2.84
N GLY A 67 17.50 8.86 -4.02
CA GLY A 67 17.55 7.42 -4.19
C GLY A 67 18.08 7.02 -5.55
N ARG A 68 17.81 5.77 -5.93
CA ARG A 68 18.23 5.22 -7.21
C ARG A 68 17.17 4.29 -7.77
N PHE A 69 17.04 4.28 -9.10
CA PHE A 69 16.23 3.30 -9.83
C PHE A 69 17.05 2.03 -10.15
N TYR A 70 16.39 0.88 -10.00
CA TYR A 70 16.94 -0.44 -10.26
C TYR A 70 16.02 -1.18 -11.23
N PRO A 71 16.37 -1.25 -12.52
CA PRO A 71 15.68 -2.12 -13.47
C PRO A 71 15.75 -3.58 -13.01
N LEU A 72 14.63 -4.30 -13.07
CA LEU A 72 14.60 -5.72 -12.69
C LEU A 72 15.45 -6.58 -13.62
N ALA A 73 15.56 -6.21 -14.90
CA ALA A 73 16.37 -6.94 -15.88
C ALA A 73 17.87 -6.96 -15.53
N ASP A 74 18.34 -5.95 -14.77
CA ASP A 74 19.75 -5.79 -14.38
C ASP A 74 20.00 -6.23 -12.93
N MET A 75 18.96 -6.69 -12.21
CA MET A 75 19.04 -7.03 -10.80
C MET A 75 19.62 -8.44 -10.61
N THR A 76 20.66 -8.55 -9.79
CA THR A 76 21.22 -9.86 -9.41
C THR A 76 20.24 -10.62 -8.49
N PRO A 77 20.21 -11.97 -8.53
CA PRO A 77 19.33 -12.76 -7.68
C PRO A 77 19.44 -12.46 -6.17
N ASP A 78 20.65 -12.21 -5.66
CA ASP A 78 20.87 -11.92 -4.24
C ASP A 78 20.23 -10.58 -3.81
N VAL A 79 20.32 -9.56 -4.66
CA VAL A 79 19.66 -8.26 -4.44
C VAL A 79 18.16 -8.41 -4.52
N GLU A 80 17.65 -9.14 -5.51
CA GLU A 80 16.22 -9.43 -5.67
C GLU A 80 15.66 -10.13 -4.41
N GLN A 81 16.30 -11.22 -3.98
CA GLN A 81 15.91 -11.97 -2.79
C GLN A 81 15.94 -11.12 -1.53
N LYS A 82 16.96 -10.27 -1.37
CA LYS A 82 17.06 -9.36 -0.22
C LYS A 82 15.92 -8.34 -0.23
N LEU A 83 15.61 -7.72 -1.36
CA LEU A 83 14.51 -6.75 -1.43
C LEU A 83 13.14 -7.41 -1.25
N ILE A 84 12.97 -8.66 -1.66
CA ILE A 84 11.76 -9.45 -1.38
C ILE A 84 11.66 -9.74 0.13
N ALA A 85 12.74 -10.19 0.76
CA ALA A 85 12.78 -10.51 2.19
C ALA A 85 12.53 -9.27 3.07
N ASP A 86 13.02 -8.11 2.63
CA ASP A 86 12.77 -6.82 3.29
C ASP A 86 11.36 -6.24 2.97
N HIS A 87 10.50 -6.97 2.25
CA HIS A 87 9.15 -6.55 1.80
C HIS A 87 9.12 -5.31 0.89
N PHE A 88 10.22 -5.00 0.20
CA PHE A 88 10.35 -3.85 -0.68
C PHE A 88 10.03 -4.16 -2.13
N LEU A 89 10.31 -5.37 -2.61
CA LEU A 89 10.14 -5.75 -4.01
C LEU A 89 8.87 -6.56 -4.24
N PHE A 90 8.22 -6.27 -5.36
CA PHE A 90 7.13 -7.08 -5.88
C PHE A 90 7.67 -8.32 -6.59
N GLN A 91 6.89 -9.40 -6.55
CA GLN A 91 7.27 -10.68 -7.15
C GLN A 91 6.65 -10.83 -8.53
N LYS A 92 7.25 -11.68 -9.37
CA LYS A 92 6.62 -12.11 -10.62
C LYS A 92 5.24 -12.71 -10.29
N PRO A 93 4.14 -12.21 -10.89
CA PRO A 93 2.83 -12.81 -10.67
C PRO A 93 2.84 -14.29 -11.07
N GLY A 94 2.45 -15.16 -10.13
CA GLY A 94 2.33 -16.60 -10.38
C GLY A 94 1.25 -16.92 -11.40
N GLY A 95 1.35 -18.11 -12.03
CA GLY A 95 0.32 -18.58 -12.95
C GLY A 95 -1.05 -18.71 -12.28
N GLY A 96 -2.11 -18.29 -12.97
CA GLY A 96 -3.49 -18.34 -12.45
C GLY A 96 -3.87 -17.14 -11.57
N THR A 97 -2.95 -16.19 -11.33
CA THR A 97 -3.27 -14.92 -10.67
C THR A 97 -4.05 -13.98 -11.59
N LEU A 98 -4.81 -13.05 -11.02
CA LEU A 98 -5.52 -11.99 -11.75
C LEU A 98 -4.59 -11.25 -12.73
N LEU A 99 -3.37 -10.93 -12.31
CA LEU A 99 -2.38 -10.21 -13.13
C LEU A 99 -1.93 -11.02 -14.35
N THR A 100 -1.78 -12.34 -14.22
CA THR A 100 -1.49 -13.21 -15.38
C THR A 100 -2.70 -13.32 -16.30
N GLY A 101 -3.91 -13.49 -15.76
CA GLY A 101 -5.14 -13.59 -16.55
C GLY A 101 -5.49 -12.30 -17.30
N ALA A 102 -5.16 -11.14 -16.71
CA ALA A 102 -5.32 -9.83 -17.35
C ALA A 102 -4.18 -9.47 -18.31
N GLY A 103 -3.14 -10.30 -18.43
CA GLY A 103 -2.01 -10.04 -19.32
C GLY A 103 -1.00 -9.00 -18.83
N ALA A 104 -1.05 -8.57 -17.56
CA ALA A 104 -0.08 -7.62 -16.99
C ALA A 104 1.32 -8.23 -16.79
N ALA A 105 1.42 -9.56 -16.70
CA ALA A 105 2.67 -10.29 -16.50
C ALA A 105 3.48 -10.59 -17.78
N ARG A 106 3.03 -10.12 -18.96
CA ARG A 106 3.70 -10.39 -20.25
C ARG A 106 5.11 -9.80 -20.30
N ASP A 107 6.03 -10.51 -20.96
CA ASP A 107 7.42 -10.08 -21.19
C ASP A 107 8.23 -9.80 -19.91
N TRP A 108 7.88 -10.44 -18.79
CA TRP A 108 8.59 -10.29 -17.52
C TRP A 108 10.07 -10.72 -17.62
N PRO A 109 11.05 -9.98 -17.05
CA PRO A 109 10.93 -8.74 -16.26
C PRO A 109 11.10 -7.43 -17.08
N SER A 110 11.04 -7.48 -18.41
CA SER A 110 11.34 -6.33 -19.28
C SER A 110 10.46 -5.11 -18.98
N GLY A 111 11.07 -3.92 -18.88
CA GLY A 111 10.35 -2.68 -18.60
C GLY A 111 9.85 -2.54 -17.16
N ARG A 112 10.35 -3.34 -16.20
CA ARG A 112 9.97 -3.26 -14.78
C ARG A 112 11.16 -2.86 -13.94
N GLY A 113 10.90 -2.20 -12.83
CA GLY A 113 11.94 -1.82 -11.89
C GLY A 113 11.40 -1.27 -10.59
N ILE A 114 12.32 -0.92 -9.72
CA ILE A 114 12.04 -0.32 -8.43
C ILE A 114 12.95 0.87 -8.21
N PHE A 115 12.39 1.98 -7.76
CA PHE A 115 13.14 3.04 -7.10
C PHE A 115 13.02 2.89 -5.60
N HIS A 116 14.09 3.22 -4.87
CA HIS A 116 13.98 3.52 -3.45
C HIS A 116 15.00 4.57 -3.02
N ASN A 117 14.64 5.35 -1.99
CA ASN A 117 15.57 6.25 -1.31
C ASN A 117 16.64 5.47 -0.53
N ALA A 118 17.70 6.16 -0.06
CA ALA A 118 18.79 5.54 0.70
C ALA A 118 18.30 4.82 1.98
N ALA A 119 17.30 5.41 2.66
CA ALA A 119 16.72 4.85 3.89
C ALA A 119 15.70 3.72 3.63
N LYS A 120 15.35 3.43 2.36
CA LYS A 120 14.27 2.51 1.96
C LYS A 120 12.91 2.79 2.62
N THR A 121 12.65 4.05 2.94
CA THR A 121 11.40 4.55 3.53
C THR A 121 10.47 5.18 2.49
N PHE A 122 10.94 5.37 1.26
CA PHE A 122 10.18 5.81 0.10
C PHE A 122 10.58 4.97 -1.12
N LEU A 123 9.60 4.38 -1.80
CA LEU A 123 9.80 3.47 -2.92
C LEU A 123 8.81 3.77 -4.04
N VAL A 124 9.19 3.50 -5.28
CA VAL A 124 8.28 3.53 -6.42
C VAL A 124 8.46 2.25 -7.22
N TRP A 125 7.41 1.43 -7.31
CA TRP A 125 7.40 0.29 -8.22
C TRP A 125 7.00 0.75 -9.61
N CYS A 126 7.69 0.25 -10.63
CA CYS A 126 7.44 0.55 -12.03
C CYS A 126 6.90 -0.69 -12.75
N ASN A 127 5.77 -0.53 -13.43
CA ASN A 127 5.16 -1.51 -14.37
C ASN A 127 4.85 -2.91 -13.78
N GLU A 128 4.40 -2.96 -12.53
CA GLU A 128 3.92 -4.20 -11.89
C GLU A 128 2.43 -4.48 -12.20
N GLU A 129 1.51 -3.81 -11.51
CA GLU A 129 0.06 -3.79 -11.81
C GLU A 129 -0.38 -2.49 -12.50
N ASP A 130 0.28 -1.39 -12.16
CA ASP A 130 0.10 -0.05 -12.70
C ASP A 130 1.46 0.51 -13.16
N HIS A 131 1.47 1.62 -13.90
CA HIS A 131 2.71 2.27 -14.33
C HIS A 131 3.60 2.62 -13.15
N MET A 132 3.01 3.18 -12.09
CA MET A 132 3.68 3.46 -10.84
C MET A 132 2.84 3.03 -9.64
N ARG A 133 3.52 2.49 -8.62
CA ARG A 133 3.00 2.40 -7.26
C ARG A 133 3.94 3.13 -6.32
N VAL A 134 3.52 4.29 -5.85
CA VAL A 134 4.29 5.15 -4.94
C VAL A 134 4.03 4.72 -3.51
N ILE A 135 5.09 4.45 -2.76
CA ILE A 135 5.06 3.82 -1.45
C ILE A 135 5.90 4.65 -0.47
N SER A 136 5.38 4.88 0.72
CA SER A 136 6.13 5.37 1.87
C SER A 136 5.89 4.43 3.04
N MET A 137 6.94 4.06 3.76
CA MET A 137 6.84 3.15 4.90
C MET A 137 7.99 3.36 5.89
N GLN A 138 7.79 2.93 7.13
CA GLN A 138 8.81 2.82 8.16
C GLN A 138 8.33 1.94 9.30
N ASP A 139 9.25 1.51 10.17
CA ASP A 139 8.91 0.85 11.42
C ASP A 139 8.24 1.82 12.41
N GLY A 140 7.42 1.25 13.30
CA GLY A 140 6.62 1.99 14.28
C GLY A 140 5.35 2.62 13.70
N GLY A 141 4.68 3.42 14.55
CA GLY A 141 3.35 3.99 14.29
C GLY A 141 3.30 5.44 13.79
N ASP A 142 4.43 6.03 13.38
CA ASP A 142 4.46 7.45 12.94
C ASP A 142 3.89 7.62 11.51
N ILE A 143 2.58 7.45 11.40
CA ILE A 143 1.81 7.59 10.17
C ILE A 143 1.86 9.02 9.60
N VAL A 144 2.01 10.05 10.44
CA VAL A 144 2.07 11.44 9.99
C VAL A 144 3.35 11.68 9.19
N ALA A 145 4.51 11.21 9.69
CA ALA A 145 5.75 11.28 8.94
C ALA A 145 5.70 10.45 7.65
N VAL A 146 5.13 9.24 7.70
CA VAL A 146 4.94 8.38 6.52
C VAL A 146 4.10 9.08 5.46
N PHE A 147 2.98 9.69 5.86
CA PHE A 147 2.08 10.39 4.95
C PHE A 147 2.69 11.67 4.40
N ALA A 148 3.35 12.48 5.23
CA ALA A 148 4.05 13.68 4.77
C ALA A 148 5.09 13.36 3.70
N ARG A 149 5.94 12.35 3.94
CA ARG A 149 6.93 11.86 2.97
C ARG A 149 6.27 11.34 1.69
N TRP A 150 5.15 10.60 1.81
CA TRP A 150 4.41 10.11 0.65
C TRP A 150 3.85 11.25 -0.20
N VAL A 151 3.24 12.27 0.42
CA VAL A 151 2.69 13.45 -0.26
C VAL A 151 3.80 14.22 -0.98
N GLN A 152 4.92 14.47 -0.32
CA GLN A 152 6.09 15.12 -0.92
C GLN A 152 6.59 14.32 -2.12
N GLY A 153 6.74 13.00 -1.99
CA GLY A 153 7.17 12.13 -3.07
C GLY A 153 6.22 12.12 -4.27
N VAL A 154 4.90 12.02 -4.04
CA VAL A 154 3.90 12.09 -5.12
C VAL A 154 3.93 13.44 -5.82
N ALA A 155 4.03 14.54 -5.08
CA ALA A 155 4.13 15.88 -5.64
C ALA A 155 5.40 16.05 -6.49
N ALA A 156 6.52 15.49 -6.05
CA ALA A 156 7.78 15.51 -6.79
C ALA A 156 7.66 14.72 -8.12
N VAL A 157 7.11 13.50 -8.07
CA VAL A 157 6.83 12.71 -9.29
C VAL A 157 5.89 13.47 -10.23
N GLU A 158 4.83 14.08 -9.70
CA GLU A 158 3.86 14.84 -10.49
C GLU A 158 4.48 16.07 -11.17
N ALA A 159 5.28 16.84 -10.44
CA ALA A 159 5.98 18.00 -10.98
C ALA A 159 6.92 17.58 -12.12
N SER A 160 7.62 16.46 -11.92
CA SER A 160 8.57 15.94 -12.88
C SER A 160 7.91 15.43 -14.16
N ILE A 161 6.80 14.69 -14.08
CA ILE A 161 6.06 14.26 -15.30
C ILE A 161 5.51 15.46 -16.07
N LYS A 162 5.03 16.49 -15.36
CA LYS A 162 4.50 17.72 -15.97
C LYS A 162 5.56 18.50 -16.73
N GLN A 163 6.76 18.63 -16.16
CA GLN A 163 7.89 19.27 -16.84
C GLN A 163 8.27 18.58 -18.15
N ASN A 164 7.96 17.28 -18.28
CA ASN A 164 8.25 16.49 -19.47
C ASN A 164 7.04 16.31 -20.40
N GLY A 165 5.98 17.10 -20.20
CA GLY A 165 4.81 17.11 -21.10
C GLY A 165 3.77 16.02 -20.82
N TYR A 166 3.87 15.33 -19.68
CA TYR A 166 2.93 14.29 -19.27
C TYR A 166 2.08 14.73 -18.08
N ALA A 167 1.03 13.97 -17.79
CA ALA A 167 0.18 14.18 -16.63
C ALA A 167 -0.25 12.83 -16.05
N PHE A 168 -0.71 12.82 -14.80
CA PHE A 168 -1.36 11.63 -14.27
C PHE A 168 -2.72 11.42 -14.93
N MET A 169 -3.10 10.15 -15.12
CA MET A 169 -4.44 9.76 -15.50
C MET A 169 -5.41 10.09 -14.37
N HIS A 170 -6.25 11.09 -14.59
CA HIS A 170 -7.22 11.57 -13.63
C HIS A 170 -8.50 11.96 -14.34
N SER A 171 -9.65 11.67 -13.73
CA SER A 171 -10.95 12.18 -14.16
C SER A 171 -11.64 12.88 -13.00
N GLU A 172 -12.46 13.87 -13.29
CA GLU A 172 -13.19 14.62 -12.25
C GLU A 172 -14.13 13.73 -11.43
N HIS A 173 -14.79 12.76 -12.07
CA HIS A 173 -15.73 11.87 -11.40
C HIS A 173 -15.05 10.70 -10.66
N LEU A 174 -14.01 10.09 -11.25
CA LEU A 174 -13.40 8.87 -10.72
C LEU A 174 -12.07 9.10 -10.00
N GLY A 175 -11.55 10.32 -9.95
CA GLY A 175 -10.22 10.61 -9.42
C GLY A 175 -9.10 10.02 -10.27
N PHE A 176 -8.00 9.60 -9.63
CA PHE A 176 -6.90 8.89 -10.28
C PHE A 176 -7.35 7.54 -10.82
N LEU A 177 -6.96 7.25 -12.06
CA LEU A 177 -7.33 6.01 -12.73
C LEU A 177 -6.28 4.92 -12.47
N GLY A 178 -6.77 3.73 -12.10
CA GLY A 178 -5.99 2.52 -11.91
C GLY A 178 -6.39 1.44 -12.91
N THR A 179 -5.52 0.46 -13.11
CA THR A 179 -5.79 -0.71 -13.95
C THR A 179 -6.97 -1.52 -13.42
N CYS A 180 -7.05 -1.73 -12.11
CA CYS A 180 -8.19 -2.34 -11.46
C CYS A 180 -9.21 -1.27 -11.03
N PRO A 181 -10.52 -1.44 -11.28
CA PRO A 181 -11.56 -0.53 -10.77
C PRO A 181 -11.53 -0.32 -9.25
N SER A 182 -11.02 -1.31 -8.50
CA SER A 182 -10.87 -1.20 -7.04
C SER A 182 -9.82 -0.16 -6.60
N ASN A 183 -8.94 0.28 -7.50
CA ASN A 183 -7.87 1.24 -7.26
C ASN A 183 -8.19 2.65 -7.80
N LEU A 184 -9.45 2.93 -8.17
CA LEU A 184 -9.90 4.27 -8.56
C LEU A 184 -9.97 5.24 -7.37
N GLY A 185 -10.16 6.53 -7.65
CA GLY A 185 -10.28 7.60 -6.67
C GLY A 185 -8.92 8.11 -6.23
N THR A 186 -8.59 7.93 -4.96
CA THR A 186 -7.25 8.18 -4.44
C THR A 186 -6.27 7.07 -4.84
N GLY A 187 -6.79 5.85 -5.07
CA GLY A 187 -6.03 4.62 -5.15
C GLY A 187 -5.27 4.26 -3.85
N LEU A 188 -5.48 5.02 -2.78
CA LEU A 188 -4.66 4.99 -1.57
C LEU A 188 -5.05 3.83 -0.67
N ARG A 189 -4.03 3.13 -0.20
CA ARG A 189 -4.08 2.16 0.90
C ARG A 189 -3.04 2.57 1.93
N ALA A 190 -3.52 3.17 3.02
CA ALA A 190 -2.80 3.31 4.27
C ALA A 190 -3.03 2.05 5.10
N SER A 191 -1.96 1.53 5.68
CA SER A 191 -2.03 0.36 6.54
C SER A 191 -1.02 0.42 7.68
N MET A 192 -1.37 -0.25 8.77
CA MET A 192 -0.50 -0.50 9.91
C MET A 192 -0.40 -2.00 10.11
N PHE A 193 0.83 -2.46 10.32
CA PHE A 193 1.09 -3.82 10.74
C PHE A 193 0.98 -3.89 12.25
N VAL A 194 -0.07 -4.53 12.74
CA VAL A 194 -0.47 -4.49 14.15
C VAL A 194 -0.53 -5.85 14.79
N LYS A 195 -0.22 -5.89 16.09
CA LYS A 195 -0.28 -7.07 16.92
C LYS A 195 -1.65 -7.16 17.62
N LEU A 196 -2.49 -8.09 17.19
CA LEU A 196 -3.82 -8.37 17.74
C LEU A 196 -3.90 -9.88 18.05
N GLU A 197 -3.22 -10.32 19.11
CA GLU A 197 -3.09 -11.74 19.44
C GLU A 197 -4.43 -12.36 19.85
N LYS A 198 -5.21 -11.66 20.67
CA LYS A 198 -6.49 -12.16 21.18
C LYS A 198 -7.65 -11.82 20.25
N LEU A 199 -7.72 -10.57 19.80
CA LEU A 199 -8.79 -10.08 18.92
C LEU A 199 -8.73 -10.74 17.55
N GLY A 200 -7.52 -10.97 17.04
CA GLY A 200 -7.29 -11.62 15.75
C GLY A 200 -7.25 -13.15 15.83
N ALA A 201 -7.66 -13.78 16.93
CA ALA A 201 -7.65 -15.24 17.05
C ALA A 201 -8.63 -15.93 16.08
N ASP A 202 -9.73 -15.24 15.74
CA ASP A 202 -10.68 -15.66 14.70
C ASP A 202 -10.65 -14.63 13.56
N PRO A 203 -10.10 -14.99 12.37
CA PRO A 203 -10.04 -14.10 11.21
C PRO A 203 -11.40 -13.58 10.76
N HIS A 204 -12.45 -14.40 10.81
CA HIS A 204 -13.79 -14.00 10.37
C HIS A 204 -14.42 -13.01 11.34
N ALA A 205 -14.22 -13.22 12.63
CA ALA A 205 -14.64 -12.24 13.64
C ALA A 205 -13.87 -10.93 13.47
N LEU A 206 -12.55 -10.96 13.24
CA LEU A 206 -11.75 -9.76 13.00
C LEU A 206 -12.22 -9.00 11.74
N GLU A 207 -12.51 -9.72 10.65
CA GLU A 207 -13.11 -9.13 9.43
C GLU A 207 -14.45 -8.45 9.73
N ALA A 208 -15.31 -9.10 10.54
CA ALA A 208 -16.61 -8.54 10.93
C ALA A 208 -16.47 -7.29 11.81
N VAL A 209 -15.48 -7.23 12.71
CA VAL A 209 -15.16 -6.04 13.52
C VAL A 209 -14.60 -4.91 12.65
N CYS A 210 -13.74 -5.24 11.67
CA CYS A 210 -13.11 -4.26 10.78
C CYS A 210 -14.09 -3.64 9.77
N ALA A 211 -15.05 -4.42 9.27
CA ALA A 211 -15.97 -3.99 8.22
C ALA A 211 -16.74 -2.69 8.52
N PRO A 212 -17.43 -2.52 9.68
CA PRO A 212 -18.13 -1.28 10.00
C PRO A 212 -17.19 -0.10 10.26
N LEU A 213 -15.93 -0.37 10.62
CA LEU A 213 -14.88 0.65 10.77
C LEU A 213 -14.30 1.10 9.42
N GLY A 214 -14.77 0.54 8.31
CA GLY A 214 -14.24 0.83 6.97
C GLY A 214 -12.84 0.26 6.74
N LEU A 215 -12.48 -0.79 7.47
CA LEU A 215 -11.16 -1.43 7.41
C LEU A 215 -11.20 -2.79 6.71
N GLN A 216 -10.02 -3.26 6.31
CA GLN A 216 -9.78 -4.61 5.80
C GLN A 216 -8.50 -5.17 6.45
N PRO A 217 -8.58 -6.26 7.24
CA PRO A 217 -7.42 -6.98 7.73
C PRO A 217 -6.86 -7.92 6.66
N ARG A 218 -5.55 -8.13 6.67
CA ARG A 218 -4.84 -9.14 5.88
C ARG A 218 -3.78 -9.82 6.75
N GLY A 219 -3.41 -11.05 6.40
CA GLY A 219 -2.34 -11.77 7.10
C GLY A 219 -0.94 -11.17 6.88
N SER A 220 0.05 -11.77 7.51
CA SER A 220 1.37 -11.15 7.71
C SER A 220 2.23 -11.00 6.46
N ALA A 221 1.93 -11.75 5.38
CA ALA A 221 2.62 -11.64 4.10
C ALA A 221 1.76 -10.94 3.01
N GLY A 222 0.68 -10.27 3.41
CA GLY A 222 -0.20 -9.53 2.51
C GLY A 222 -1.44 -10.31 2.07
N GLU A 223 -1.90 -10.05 0.85
CA GLU A 223 -3.16 -10.56 0.31
C GLU A 223 -3.18 -12.09 0.25
N HIS A 224 -4.23 -12.69 0.83
CA HIS A 224 -4.41 -14.15 0.91
C HIS A 224 -3.38 -14.91 1.76
N SER A 225 -2.60 -14.23 2.61
CA SER A 225 -1.70 -14.88 3.57
C SER A 225 -2.37 -15.10 4.93
N ALA A 226 -1.88 -16.08 5.68
CA ALA A 226 -2.27 -16.28 7.08
C ALA A 226 -1.57 -15.24 7.99
N ALA A 227 -2.21 -14.88 9.10
CA ALA A 227 -1.55 -14.14 10.16
C ALA A 227 -0.62 -15.08 10.95
N VAL A 228 0.59 -14.61 11.25
CA VAL A 228 1.59 -15.33 12.04
C VAL A 228 1.80 -14.56 13.35
N GLY A 229 1.61 -15.23 14.49
CA GLY A 229 1.84 -14.62 15.80
C GLY A 229 0.91 -13.45 16.16
N GLY A 230 -0.35 -13.48 15.68
CA GLY A 230 -1.32 -12.40 15.91
C GLY A 230 -1.01 -11.11 15.13
N MET A 231 -0.18 -11.18 14.09
CA MET A 231 0.25 -10.02 13.31
C MET A 231 -0.62 -9.81 12.07
N TRP A 232 -1.24 -8.64 11.97
CA TRP A 232 -2.22 -8.29 10.94
C TRP A 232 -1.85 -7.01 10.20
N ASP A 233 -1.93 -7.01 8.87
CA ASP A 233 -1.89 -5.79 8.04
C ASP A 233 -3.30 -5.23 7.93
N VAL A 234 -3.60 -4.18 8.69
CA VAL A 234 -4.92 -3.55 8.73
C VAL A 234 -4.90 -2.26 7.93
N SER A 235 -5.82 -2.12 6.98
CA SER A 235 -5.85 -0.99 6.03
C SER A 235 -7.24 -0.41 5.83
N ASN A 236 -7.33 0.83 5.32
CA ASN A 236 -8.59 1.37 4.82
C ASN A 236 -9.14 0.52 3.64
N LYS A 237 -10.44 0.25 3.65
CA LYS A 237 -11.13 -0.53 2.61
C LYS A 237 -11.50 0.32 1.40
N ALA A 238 -12.04 1.52 1.64
CA ALA A 238 -12.45 2.44 0.58
C ALA A 238 -11.24 3.11 -0.08
N ARG A 239 -11.36 3.43 -1.37
CA ARG A 239 -10.33 4.15 -2.15
C ARG A 239 -10.88 5.34 -2.94
N ILE A 240 -12.17 5.33 -3.22
CA ILE A 240 -12.92 6.39 -3.88
C ILE A 240 -14.05 6.87 -2.95
N GLY A 241 -14.44 8.15 -3.08
CA GLY A 241 -15.49 8.78 -2.27
C GLY A 241 -15.00 9.40 -0.95
N LYS A 242 -13.71 9.32 -0.66
CA LYS A 242 -13.00 10.00 0.43
C LYS A 242 -11.66 10.50 -0.07
N SER A 243 -11.17 11.61 0.47
CA SER A 243 -9.82 12.13 0.23
C SER A 243 -8.75 11.24 0.86
N GLU A 244 -7.50 11.40 0.45
CA GLU A 244 -6.36 10.67 1.02
C GLU A 244 -6.24 10.86 2.53
N VAL A 245 -6.49 12.08 3.03
CA VAL A 245 -6.42 12.40 4.46
C VAL A 245 -7.52 11.66 5.22
N GLU A 246 -8.76 11.69 4.73
CA GLU A 246 -9.88 11.00 5.36
C GLU A 246 -9.69 9.49 5.40
N LEU A 247 -9.04 8.91 4.38
CA LEU A 247 -8.70 7.48 4.35
C LEU A 247 -7.61 7.12 5.36
N VAL A 248 -6.58 7.98 5.51
CA VAL A 248 -5.56 7.82 6.56
C VAL A 248 -6.20 7.94 7.94
N GLN A 249 -7.06 8.94 8.16
CA GLN A 249 -7.79 9.10 9.44
C GLN A 249 -8.68 7.90 9.74
N THR A 250 -9.43 7.41 8.73
CA THR A 250 -10.26 6.19 8.87
C THR A 250 -9.41 5.00 9.34
N MET A 251 -8.19 4.86 8.82
CA MET A 251 -7.26 3.80 9.23
C MET A 251 -6.80 4.00 10.68
N ILE A 252 -6.39 5.21 11.05
CA ILE A 252 -5.93 5.56 12.41
C ILE A 252 -7.02 5.26 13.44
N ASP A 253 -8.22 5.79 13.23
CA ASP A 253 -9.35 5.65 14.16
C ASP A 253 -9.74 4.19 14.33
N GLY A 254 -9.83 3.47 13.22
CA GLY A 254 -10.19 2.05 13.23
C GLY A 254 -9.13 1.18 13.91
N VAL A 255 -7.85 1.40 13.62
CA VAL A 255 -6.75 0.66 14.28
C VAL A 255 -6.68 1.00 15.77
N GLY A 256 -6.87 2.28 16.13
CA GLY A 256 -6.99 2.70 17.52
C GLY A 256 -8.09 1.92 18.24
N LYS A 257 -9.26 1.78 17.60
CA LYS A 257 -10.36 0.99 18.16
C LYS A 257 -10.02 -0.50 18.30
N LEU A 258 -9.35 -1.11 17.32
CA LEU A 258 -8.92 -2.51 17.42
C LEU A 258 -7.95 -2.72 18.59
N ILE A 259 -7.04 -1.77 18.82
CA ILE A 259 -6.10 -1.82 19.95
C ILE A 259 -6.82 -1.69 21.30
N GLU A 260 -7.87 -0.87 21.40
CA GLU A 260 -8.71 -0.82 22.60
C GLU A 260 -9.34 -2.17 22.90
N LEU A 261 -9.93 -2.82 21.89
CA LEU A 261 -10.58 -4.13 22.04
C LEU A 261 -9.56 -5.22 22.42
N GLU A 262 -8.36 -5.21 21.82
CA GLU A 262 -7.26 -6.10 22.21
C GLU A 262 -6.89 -5.91 23.68
N LYS A 263 -6.79 -4.66 24.16
CA LYS A 263 -6.48 -4.36 25.57
C LYS A 263 -7.57 -4.84 26.53
N GLU A 264 -8.84 -4.78 26.13
CA GLU A 264 -9.94 -5.33 26.94
C GLU A 264 -9.79 -6.86 27.10
N LEU A 265 -9.41 -7.56 26.03
CA LEU A 265 -9.12 -8.99 26.07
C LEU A 265 -7.85 -9.29 26.88
N GLU A 266 -6.82 -8.46 26.79
CA GLU A 266 -5.61 -8.54 27.63
C GLU A 266 -5.97 -8.40 29.13
N ALA A 267 -6.91 -7.51 29.46
CA ALA A 267 -7.42 -7.29 30.81
C ALA A 267 -8.39 -8.36 31.33
N GLY A 268 -8.69 -9.39 30.52
CA GLY A 268 -9.48 -10.56 30.92
C GLY A 268 -10.98 -10.47 30.63
N LYS A 269 -11.44 -9.48 29.86
CA LYS A 269 -12.81 -9.47 29.34
C LYS A 269 -13.01 -10.65 28.38
N SER A 270 -14.20 -11.26 28.38
CA SER A 270 -14.46 -12.40 27.52
C SER A 270 -14.52 -11.98 26.04
N TYR A 271 -14.11 -12.88 25.15
CA TYR A 271 -14.14 -12.62 23.70
C TYR A 271 -15.55 -12.31 23.20
N ALA A 272 -16.56 -13.04 23.72
CA ALA A 272 -17.95 -12.80 23.39
C ALA A 272 -18.43 -11.39 23.82
N ASP A 273 -18.06 -10.92 25.01
CA ASP A 273 -18.46 -9.59 25.48
C ASP A 273 -17.79 -8.47 24.68
N VAL A 274 -16.54 -8.66 24.26
CA VAL A 274 -15.82 -7.72 23.40
C VAL A 274 -16.48 -7.63 22.03
N LEU A 275 -16.77 -8.75 21.38
CA LEU A 275 -17.47 -8.75 20.08
C LEU A 275 -18.88 -8.16 20.19
N ALA A 276 -19.63 -8.52 21.23
CA ALA A 276 -20.97 -7.97 21.47
C ALA A 276 -20.95 -6.45 21.65
N SER A 277 -19.91 -5.89 22.28
CA SER A 277 -19.76 -4.44 22.49
C SER A 277 -19.63 -3.63 21.19
N VAL A 278 -19.23 -4.29 20.10
CA VAL A 278 -19.13 -3.69 18.75
C VAL A 278 -20.17 -4.26 17.77
N GLY A 279 -21.22 -4.91 18.30
CA GLY A 279 -22.33 -5.42 17.50
C GLY A 279 -21.97 -6.63 16.63
N VAL A 280 -20.85 -7.30 16.90
CA VAL A 280 -20.47 -8.54 16.22
C VAL A 280 -20.93 -9.72 17.07
N THR A 281 -21.79 -10.56 16.51
CA THR A 281 -22.18 -11.83 17.12
C THR A 281 -21.44 -12.96 16.43
N LEU A 282 -20.84 -13.84 17.23
CA LEU A 282 -20.36 -15.12 16.71
C LEU A 282 -21.60 -15.91 16.27
N THR A 283 -21.82 -16.00 14.96
CA THR A 283 -22.76 -17.00 14.46
C THR A 283 -22.17 -18.36 14.79
N ALA A 284 -22.80 -19.10 15.69
CA ALA A 284 -22.47 -20.51 15.88
C ALA A 284 -22.72 -21.21 14.53
N GLY A 285 -21.65 -21.58 13.81
CA GLY A 285 -21.80 -22.15 12.49
C GLY A 285 -20.53 -22.73 11.89
N ALA A 286 -20.55 -24.06 11.70
CA ALA A 286 -19.67 -24.89 10.88
C ALA A 286 -18.23 -25.14 11.40
N GLY A 287 -18.14 -25.91 12.48
CA GLY A 287 -17.07 -26.90 12.55
C GLY A 287 -17.27 -27.91 11.41
N GLY A 288 -16.29 -27.98 10.50
CA GLY A 288 -16.22 -28.98 9.44
C GLY A 288 -16.34 -28.39 8.03
N HIS A 289 -15.21 -28.23 7.36
CA HIS A 289 -14.81 -29.07 6.23
C HIS A 289 -13.29 -28.98 6.02
#